data_AF-A0A517XQ91-F1
#
_entry.id   AF-A0A517XQ91-F1
#
_cell.length_a   1.000
_cell.length_b   1.000
_cell.length_c   1.000
_cell.angle_alpha   90.00
_cell.angle_beta   90.00
_cell.angle_gamma   90.00
#
_symmetry.space_group_name_H-M   'P 1'
#
loop_
_entity.id
_entity.type
_entity.pdbx_description
1 polymer ?
#
loop_
_entity_poly.entity_id
_entity_poly.type
_entity_poly.pdbx_seq_one_letter_code
_entity_poly.pdbx_strand_id
1 'polypeptide(L)'
;MTRLLLPALLLAATLPALRADAPPDRWPAFRGTGDSLTSAKALPLKWSPTENIAWTVELPGYGQSSPVVWKDRVFVTSAEGEFKDTLHVIRLDLATGKEAWKKSFRNTQRVKATDYVSKCAPTPVVTADRVFALFESGDLLALDHAGKEVWRRNLEADFGPLRGNHGLGTSPVLAGNTLLVLVAQGSSYLLAVDAATGKDLWKADHPFGGSWTSPAVVTVEGKPAAVVSSPGLAAAFDVATGAKQWELGGLTGNTVATPTPAGDLLVLGSSDRASQVAVRPGAKADERVAWRSAEGVSSFGSPLVYGKYGFSVSRDGVAVCFDPATGKSVWDHRLPGSCWASPVGGAGHVYFFTKDGVTAVVKPGPEPEIVAENRLPGRGRVYGVAAVEGAFLVRTGSALHKVVGK
;
A
#
# COMPACT_ATOMS: atom_id res chain seq x y z
N MET A 1 32.65 27.50 54.25
CA MET A 1 31.59 26.50 54.00
C MET A 1 30.90 26.86 52.69
N THR A 2 31.31 26.24 51.59
CA THR A 2 30.80 26.56 50.24
C THR A 2 30.20 25.27 49.69
N ARG A 3 28.86 25.18 49.64
CA ARG A 3 28.14 24.02 49.10
C ARG A 3 28.06 24.14 47.59
N LEU A 4 28.71 23.21 46.88
CA LEU A 4 28.54 22.98 45.45
C LEU A 4 27.25 22.18 45.22
N LEU A 5 26.32 22.74 44.44
CA LEU A 5 25.14 22.05 43.92
C LEU A 5 25.49 21.44 42.56
N LEU A 6 25.49 20.11 42.45
CA LEU A 6 25.53 19.42 41.15
C LEU A 6 24.14 19.50 40.48
N PRO A 7 24.06 19.80 39.18
CA PRO A 7 22.81 19.68 38.44
C PRO A 7 22.54 18.20 38.12
N ALA A 8 21.39 17.70 38.54
CA ALA A 8 20.89 16.39 38.14
C ALA A 8 20.45 16.45 36.67
N LEU A 9 21.21 15.81 35.77
CA LEU A 9 20.76 15.52 34.41
C LEU A 9 19.61 14.51 34.49
N LEU A 10 18.37 14.95 34.26
CA LEU A 10 17.26 14.06 33.94
C LEU A 10 17.49 13.52 32.51
N LEU A 11 17.95 12.28 32.43
CA LEU A 11 17.96 11.51 31.19
C LEU A 11 16.50 11.17 30.83
N ALA A 12 15.87 11.98 29.98
CA ALA A 12 14.55 11.66 29.44
C ALA A 12 14.70 10.47 28.48
N ALA A 13 14.39 9.27 28.97
CA ALA A 13 14.27 8.09 28.12
C ALA A 13 13.10 8.30 27.14
N THR A 14 13.43 8.58 25.88
CA THR A 14 12.45 8.60 24.78
C THR A 14 11.98 7.17 24.55
N LEU A 15 10.84 6.80 25.15
CA LEU A 15 10.13 5.57 24.79
C LEU A 15 9.77 5.67 23.29
N PRO A 16 10.16 4.70 22.45
CA PRO A 16 9.72 4.68 21.06
C PRO A 16 8.20 4.61 21.03
N ALA A 17 7.57 5.53 20.31
CA ALA A 17 6.14 5.50 20.09
C ALA A 17 5.80 4.20 19.35
N LEU A 18 5.18 3.25 20.06
CA LEU A 18 4.61 2.07 19.43
C LEU A 18 3.54 2.54 18.44
N ARG A 19 3.79 2.32 17.16
CA ARG A 19 2.76 2.39 16.12
C ARG A 19 1.68 1.40 16.53
N ALA A 20 0.47 1.89 16.81
CA ALA A 20 -0.64 1.01 17.13
C ALA A 20 -1.00 0.22 15.87
N ASP A 21 -0.64 -1.07 15.86
CA ASP A 21 -1.08 -1.97 14.80
C ASP A 21 -2.61 -1.90 14.68
N ALA A 22 -3.11 -1.92 13.45
CA ALA A 22 -4.54 -2.04 13.26
C ALA A 22 -5.03 -3.32 13.97
N PRO A 23 -6.14 -3.25 14.72
CA PRO A 23 -6.78 -4.44 15.28
C PRO A 23 -6.95 -5.52 14.22
N PRO A 24 -6.92 -6.81 14.59
CA PRO A 24 -6.83 -7.90 13.63
C PRO A 24 -8.10 -8.05 12.76
N ASP A 25 -9.17 -7.33 13.08
CA ASP A 25 -10.39 -7.21 12.28
C ASP A 25 -10.35 -6.04 11.26
N ARG A 26 -9.18 -5.45 11.01
CA ARG A 26 -9.02 -4.29 10.12
C ARG A 26 -7.83 -4.43 9.18
N TRP A 27 -8.08 -4.03 7.94
CA TRP A 27 -7.09 -3.82 6.89
C TRP A 27 -7.52 -2.59 6.08
N PRO A 28 -7.31 -1.38 6.63
CA PRO A 28 -8.10 -0.21 6.25
C PRO A 28 -7.69 0.48 4.96
N ALA A 29 -6.50 0.21 4.41
CA ALA A 29 -5.98 0.89 3.23
C ALA A 29 -5.10 -0.04 2.39
N PHE A 30 -4.49 0.52 1.34
CA PHE A 30 -3.44 -0.17 0.60
C PHE A 30 -2.36 -0.68 1.56
N ARG A 31 -2.05 -1.98 1.47
CA ARG A 31 -1.08 -2.64 2.37
C ARG A 31 -1.46 -2.50 3.86
N GLY A 32 -2.76 -2.53 4.18
CA GLY A 32 -3.27 -2.45 5.55
C GLY A 32 -3.13 -1.04 6.10
N THR A 33 -2.11 -0.80 6.90
CA THR A 33 -1.71 0.52 7.41
C THR A 33 -0.56 1.16 6.61
N GLY A 34 -0.21 0.58 5.45
CA GLY A 34 0.86 1.05 4.56
C GLY A 34 2.18 0.28 4.67
N ASP A 35 2.25 -0.72 5.57
CA ASP A 35 3.43 -1.52 5.87
C ASP A 35 3.28 -3.01 5.46
N SER A 36 2.08 -3.42 5.03
CA SER A 36 1.71 -4.82 4.74
C SER A 36 1.80 -5.75 5.96
N LEU A 37 1.64 -5.23 7.17
CA LEU A 37 1.62 -6.01 8.41
C LEU A 37 0.20 -6.20 8.94
N THR A 38 -0.04 -7.32 9.61
CA THR A 38 -1.28 -7.57 10.36
C THR A 38 -0.98 -8.06 11.77
N SER A 39 -1.81 -7.64 12.72
CA SER A 39 -1.81 -8.13 14.09
C SER A 39 -2.60 -9.44 14.26
N ALA A 40 -3.15 -9.99 13.18
CA ALA A 40 -3.84 -11.27 13.17
C ALA A 40 -2.96 -12.38 13.74
N LYS A 41 -3.52 -13.18 14.66
CA LYS A 41 -2.79 -14.23 15.38
C LYS A 41 -2.84 -15.56 14.66
N ALA A 42 -3.95 -15.84 13.98
CA ALA A 42 -4.11 -17.02 13.14
C ALA A 42 -4.35 -16.58 11.70
N LEU A 43 -3.42 -16.90 10.81
CA LEU A 43 -3.61 -16.73 9.36
C LEU A 43 -3.61 -18.11 8.68
N PRO A 44 -4.38 -18.29 7.59
CA PRO A 44 -4.38 -19.53 6.83
C PRO A 44 -2.97 -19.89 6.37
N LEU A 45 -2.52 -21.12 6.62
CA LEU A 45 -1.23 -21.61 6.10
C LEU A 45 -1.40 -22.47 4.86
N LYS A 46 -2.50 -23.24 4.78
CA LYS A 46 -2.76 -24.19 3.70
C LYS A 46 -4.14 -23.96 3.11
N TRP A 47 -4.23 -23.93 1.78
CA TRP A 47 -5.48 -23.88 1.02
C TRP A 47 -5.25 -24.38 -0.41
N SER A 48 -6.34 -24.72 -1.07
CA SER A 48 -6.33 -25.15 -2.48
C SER A 48 -7.53 -24.53 -3.20
N PRO A 49 -7.71 -24.75 -4.52
CA PRO A 49 -8.90 -24.31 -5.21
C PRO A 49 -10.23 -24.83 -4.62
N THR A 50 -10.19 -25.91 -3.83
CA THR A 50 -11.38 -26.57 -3.27
C THR A 50 -11.38 -26.67 -1.75
N GLU A 51 -10.27 -26.36 -1.08
CA GLU A 51 -10.16 -26.42 0.39
C GLU A 51 -9.84 -25.06 0.97
N ASN A 52 -10.42 -24.76 2.14
CA ASN A 52 -10.16 -23.53 2.89
C ASN A 52 -10.51 -22.23 2.13
N ILE A 53 -11.46 -22.34 1.19
CA ILE A 53 -12.13 -21.22 0.53
C ILE A 53 -13.52 -21.09 1.14
N ALA A 54 -13.74 -20.06 1.98
CA ALA A 54 -15.03 -19.84 2.61
C ALA A 54 -16.08 -19.38 1.61
N TRP A 55 -15.69 -18.50 0.68
CA TRP A 55 -16.51 -18.09 -0.44
C TRP A 55 -15.65 -17.49 -1.56
N THR A 56 -16.22 -17.50 -2.76
CA THR A 56 -15.76 -16.75 -3.93
C THR A 56 -16.94 -15.98 -4.48
N VAL A 57 -16.77 -14.70 -4.74
CA VAL A 57 -17.80 -13.85 -5.37
C VAL A 57 -17.26 -13.21 -6.63
N GLU A 58 -18.04 -13.30 -7.71
CA GLU A 58 -17.81 -12.49 -8.91
C GLU A 58 -18.27 -11.06 -8.62
N LEU A 59 -17.45 -10.10 -9.01
CA LEU A 59 -17.75 -8.67 -8.90
C LEU A 59 -18.09 -8.11 -10.27
N PRO A 60 -18.95 -7.07 -10.34
CA PRO A 60 -19.20 -6.36 -11.58
C PRO A 60 -17.91 -5.73 -12.11
N GLY A 61 -17.66 -5.92 -13.40
CA GLY A 61 -16.46 -5.43 -14.07
C GLY A 61 -15.15 -6.06 -13.57
N TYR A 62 -14.09 -5.27 -13.61
CA TYR A 62 -12.73 -5.66 -13.27
C TYR A 62 -12.10 -4.62 -12.34
N GLY A 63 -11.35 -5.05 -11.32
CA GLY A 63 -10.69 -4.15 -10.37
C GLY A 63 -9.25 -4.57 -10.08
N GLN A 64 -8.37 -3.58 -9.95
CA GLN A 64 -6.97 -3.76 -9.55
C GLN A 64 -6.68 -3.28 -8.12
N SER A 65 -7.64 -2.62 -7.47
CA SER A 65 -7.54 -2.25 -6.06
C SER A 65 -7.43 -3.48 -5.16
N SER A 66 -6.72 -3.31 -4.03
CA SER A 66 -6.78 -4.29 -2.95
C SER A 66 -8.15 -4.22 -2.27
N PRO A 67 -8.68 -5.34 -1.75
CA PRO A 67 -9.78 -5.26 -0.80
C PRO A 67 -9.31 -4.54 0.46
N VAL A 68 -10.21 -3.78 1.09
CA VAL A 68 -10.00 -3.23 2.44
C VAL A 68 -11.08 -3.70 3.37
N VAL A 69 -10.73 -3.89 4.64
CA VAL A 69 -11.62 -4.47 5.65
C VAL A 69 -11.73 -3.54 6.84
N TRP A 70 -12.96 -3.30 7.27
CA TRP A 70 -13.25 -2.64 8.54
C TRP A 70 -14.29 -3.43 9.31
N LYS A 71 -13.82 -4.21 10.29
CA LYS A 71 -14.63 -5.17 11.05
C LYS A 71 -15.27 -6.21 10.12
N ASP A 72 -16.59 -6.26 10.12
CA ASP A 72 -17.45 -7.14 9.33
C ASP A 72 -17.65 -6.68 7.88
N ARG A 73 -17.03 -5.56 7.46
CA ARG A 73 -17.28 -4.91 6.16
C ARG A 73 -16.06 -5.03 5.27
N VAL A 74 -16.26 -5.50 4.05
CA VAL A 74 -15.25 -5.50 2.99
C VAL A 74 -15.61 -4.45 1.95
N PHE A 75 -14.65 -3.66 1.52
CA PHE A 75 -14.83 -2.68 0.44
C PHE A 75 -13.84 -2.93 -0.69
N VAL A 76 -14.31 -2.76 -1.91
CA VAL A 76 -13.57 -2.96 -3.16
C VAL A 76 -14.07 -1.98 -4.22
N THR A 77 -13.23 -1.68 -5.21
CA THR A 77 -13.59 -0.86 -6.36
C THR A 77 -13.41 -1.64 -7.67
N SER A 78 -14.21 -1.33 -8.67
CA SER A 78 -14.10 -1.96 -10.00
C SER A 78 -14.62 -1.05 -11.11
N ALA A 79 -14.18 -1.33 -12.34
CA ALA A 79 -14.64 -0.65 -13.54
C ALA A 79 -15.30 -1.65 -14.50
N GLU A 80 -16.41 -1.25 -15.11
CA GLU A 80 -17.20 -2.06 -16.05
C GLU A 80 -17.29 -1.38 -17.42
N GLY A 81 -17.31 -2.21 -18.48
CA GLY A 81 -17.34 -1.77 -19.88
C GLY A 81 -15.97 -1.80 -20.57
N GLU A 82 -15.97 -1.90 -21.91
CA GLU A 82 -14.74 -1.91 -22.71
C GLU A 82 -13.90 -0.65 -22.51
N PHE A 83 -14.56 0.49 -22.29
CA PHE A 83 -13.93 1.78 -22.04
C PHE A 83 -14.04 2.21 -20.58
N LYS A 84 -14.34 1.27 -19.68
CA LYS A 84 -14.49 1.51 -18.23
C LYS A 84 -15.58 2.54 -17.93
N ASP A 85 -16.67 2.51 -18.70
CA ASP A 85 -17.72 3.53 -18.70
C ASP A 85 -18.42 3.69 -17.35
N THR A 86 -18.40 2.65 -16.51
CA THR A 86 -18.97 2.67 -15.16
C THR A 86 -17.92 2.30 -14.10
N LEU A 87 -17.84 3.10 -13.05
CA LEU A 87 -17.01 2.90 -11.87
C LEU A 87 -17.88 2.45 -10.69
N HIS A 88 -17.38 1.52 -9.89
CA HIS A 88 -18.10 0.98 -8.74
C HIS A 88 -17.31 1.13 -7.44
N VAL A 89 -18.02 1.45 -6.36
CA VAL A 89 -17.62 1.14 -4.99
C VAL A 89 -18.59 0.09 -4.46
N ILE A 90 -18.07 -1.02 -3.95
CA ILE A 90 -18.88 -2.18 -3.54
C ILE A 90 -18.56 -2.47 -2.07
N ARG A 91 -19.62 -2.67 -1.27
CA ARG A 91 -19.51 -3.19 0.09
C ARG A 91 -20.05 -4.61 0.13
N LEU A 92 -19.25 -5.51 0.70
CA LEU A 92 -19.61 -6.90 0.97
C LEU A 92 -19.60 -7.16 2.48
N ASP A 93 -20.38 -8.15 2.90
CA ASP A 93 -20.29 -8.75 4.22
C ASP A 93 -19.09 -9.70 4.30
N LEU A 94 -18.21 -9.53 5.30
CA LEU A 94 -17.00 -10.34 5.43
C LEU A 94 -17.30 -11.83 5.68
N ALA A 95 -18.36 -12.13 6.42
CA ALA A 95 -18.68 -13.51 6.78
C ALA A 95 -19.17 -14.30 5.56
N THR A 96 -20.06 -13.70 4.77
CA THR A 96 -20.82 -14.39 3.73
C THR A 96 -20.41 -14.04 2.30
N GLY A 97 -19.66 -12.96 2.10
CA GLY A 97 -19.32 -12.43 0.78
C GLY A 97 -20.48 -11.73 0.07
N LYS A 98 -21.69 -11.71 0.65
CA LYS A 98 -22.87 -11.12 0.03
C LYS A 98 -22.70 -9.60 -0.14
N GLU A 99 -23.13 -9.10 -1.30
CA GLU A 99 -23.19 -7.66 -1.56
C GLU A 99 -24.20 -7.01 -0.60
N ALA A 100 -23.71 -6.08 0.21
CA ALA A 100 -24.55 -5.24 1.06
C ALA A 100 -25.07 -4.03 0.28
N TRP A 101 -24.21 -3.42 -0.52
CA TRP A 101 -24.58 -2.41 -1.51
C TRP A 101 -23.49 -2.23 -2.55
N LYS A 102 -23.88 -1.65 -3.68
CA LYS A 102 -23.01 -1.17 -4.75
C LYS A 102 -23.42 0.25 -5.14
N LYS A 103 -22.44 1.16 -5.21
CA LYS A 103 -22.61 2.49 -5.80
C LYS A 103 -21.90 2.54 -7.14
N SER A 104 -22.60 3.04 -8.14
CA SER A 104 -22.12 3.10 -9.52
C SER A 104 -22.10 4.54 -9.99
N PHE A 105 -21.03 4.92 -10.69
CA PHE A 105 -20.80 6.25 -11.19
C PHE A 105 -20.36 6.17 -12.64
N ARG A 106 -20.76 7.13 -13.47
CA ARG A 106 -20.23 7.25 -14.82
C ARG A 106 -18.76 7.66 -14.74
N ASN A 107 -17.90 6.96 -15.48
CA ASN A 107 -16.53 7.36 -15.71
C ASN A 107 -16.50 8.51 -16.72
N THR A 108 -15.90 9.64 -16.34
CA THR A 108 -15.74 10.80 -17.22
C THR A 108 -14.61 10.62 -18.22
N GLN A 109 -13.64 9.73 -17.93
CA GLN A 109 -12.58 9.38 -18.86
C GLN A 109 -12.95 8.13 -19.67
N ARG A 110 -12.81 8.24 -20.99
CA ARG A 110 -13.05 7.12 -21.90
C ARG A 110 -11.71 6.55 -22.39
N VAL A 111 -11.16 5.61 -21.62
CA VAL A 111 -9.90 4.94 -21.95
C VAL A 111 -10.16 3.45 -22.05
N LYS A 112 -9.73 2.84 -23.16
CA LYS A 112 -9.90 1.39 -23.38
C LYS A 112 -9.21 0.59 -22.29
N ALA A 113 -9.92 -0.38 -21.73
CA ALA A 113 -9.40 -1.29 -20.73
C ALA A 113 -8.30 -2.18 -21.33
N THR A 114 -7.13 -2.21 -20.68
CA THR A 114 -6.07 -3.19 -20.95
C THR A 114 -5.55 -3.74 -19.61
N ASP A 115 -4.58 -4.64 -19.66
CA ASP A 115 -3.96 -5.20 -18.45
C ASP A 115 -3.05 -4.21 -17.70
N TYR A 116 -2.46 -3.27 -18.43
CA TYR A 116 -1.49 -2.32 -17.87
C TYR A 116 -2.09 -0.93 -17.64
N VAL A 117 -3.27 -0.65 -18.19
CA VAL A 117 -4.03 0.56 -17.88
C VAL A 117 -4.86 0.32 -16.62
N SER A 118 -4.82 1.30 -15.71
CA SER A 118 -5.58 1.29 -14.45
C SER A 118 -7.06 0.98 -14.69
N LYS A 119 -7.56 0.02 -13.90
CA LYS A 119 -8.97 -0.37 -13.78
C LYS A 119 -9.33 -0.30 -12.30
N CYS A 120 -9.54 0.93 -11.80
CA CYS A 120 -9.65 1.21 -10.37
C CYS A 120 -8.46 0.67 -9.57
N ALA A 121 -7.23 0.93 -10.04
CA ALA A 121 -6.01 0.51 -9.33
C ALA A 121 -5.81 1.17 -7.96
N PRO A 122 -6.16 2.46 -7.74
CA PRO A 122 -6.08 3.04 -6.41
C PRO A 122 -6.93 2.25 -5.40
N THR A 123 -6.30 1.78 -4.33
CA THR A 123 -7.00 1.10 -3.25
C THR A 123 -7.70 2.13 -2.37
N PRO A 124 -8.99 1.96 -2.03
CA PRO A 124 -9.69 2.89 -1.16
C PRO A 124 -9.11 2.90 0.26
N VAL A 125 -9.43 3.93 1.04
CA VAL A 125 -9.15 3.98 2.48
C VAL A 125 -10.47 3.92 3.24
N VAL A 126 -10.54 3.12 4.30
CA VAL A 126 -11.71 3.00 5.18
C VAL A 126 -11.37 3.37 6.62
N THR A 127 -12.27 4.12 7.26
CA THR A 127 -12.20 4.51 8.67
C THR A 127 -13.36 3.90 9.46
N ALA A 128 -13.62 4.38 10.67
CA ALA A 128 -14.77 3.95 11.47
C ALA A 128 -16.12 4.20 10.78
N ASP A 129 -16.17 5.20 9.92
CA ASP A 129 -17.41 5.79 9.44
C ASP A 129 -17.36 6.28 7.98
N ARG A 130 -16.21 6.16 7.29
CA ARG A 130 -16.03 6.63 5.91
C ARG A 130 -15.27 5.64 5.05
N VAL A 131 -15.55 5.69 3.75
CA VAL A 131 -14.77 5.09 2.67
C VAL A 131 -14.35 6.22 1.72
N PHE A 132 -13.05 6.35 1.49
CA PHE A 132 -12.47 7.28 0.52
C PHE A 132 -12.02 6.49 -0.70
N ALA A 133 -12.49 6.88 -1.88
CA ALA A 133 -12.12 6.23 -3.13
C ALA A 133 -11.59 7.26 -4.13
N LEU A 134 -10.48 6.92 -4.77
CA LEU A 134 -9.89 7.63 -5.89
C LEU A 134 -9.98 6.73 -7.12
N PHE A 135 -10.40 7.29 -8.25
CA PHE A 135 -10.44 6.57 -9.53
C PHE A 135 -9.45 7.18 -10.52
N GLU A 136 -9.12 6.42 -11.56
CA GLU A 136 -8.18 6.87 -12.59
C GLU A 136 -8.66 8.10 -13.38
N SER A 137 -9.96 8.36 -13.35
CA SER A 137 -10.64 9.54 -13.90
C SER A 137 -10.40 10.83 -13.12
N GLY A 138 -9.70 10.75 -11.98
CA GLY A 138 -9.59 11.85 -11.03
C GLY A 138 -10.81 12.01 -10.14
N ASP A 139 -11.84 11.16 -10.24
CA ASP A 139 -12.94 11.15 -9.27
C ASP A 139 -12.40 10.78 -7.89
N LEU A 140 -12.53 11.71 -6.95
CA LEU A 140 -12.21 11.52 -5.54
C LEU A 140 -13.48 11.75 -4.72
N LEU A 141 -13.86 10.77 -3.89
CA LEU A 141 -15.10 10.82 -3.13
C LEU A 141 -14.97 10.22 -1.74
N ALA A 142 -15.89 10.61 -0.88
CA ALA A 142 -16.16 9.98 0.40
C ALA A 142 -17.60 9.48 0.48
N LEU A 143 -17.76 8.23 0.90
CA LEU A 143 -19.03 7.63 1.27
C LEU A 143 -19.04 7.29 2.76
N ASP A 144 -20.21 7.21 3.38
CA ASP A 144 -20.36 6.50 4.65
C ASP A 144 -20.46 4.97 4.42
N HIS A 145 -20.48 4.18 5.50
CA HIS A 145 -20.61 2.72 5.40
C HIS A 145 -21.98 2.22 4.92
N ALA A 146 -22.99 3.09 4.85
CA ALA A 146 -24.28 2.83 4.21
C ALA A 146 -24.25 3.17 2.70
N GLY A 147 -23.14 3.70 2.20
CA GLY A 147 -22.93 4.09 0.81
C GLY A 147 -23.51 5.47 0.49
N LYS A 148 -23.93 6.26 1.47
CA LYS A 148 -24.37 7.63 1.22
C LYS A 148 -23.16 8.50 0.88
N GLU A 149 -23.26 9.25 -0.20
CA GLU A 149 -22.24 10.22 -0.57
C GLU A 149 -22.17 11.35 0.47
N VAL A 150 -20.95 11.62 0.93
CA VAL A 150 -20.64 12.72 1.87
C VAL A 150 -20.12 13.91 1.09
N TRP A 151 -19.17 13.66 0.20
CA TRP A 151 -18.66 14.62 -0.77
C TRP A 151 -18.04 13.88 -1.96
N ARG A 152 -17.98 14.56 -3.11
CA ARG A 152 -17.31 14.09 -4.32
C ARG A 152 -16.75 15.29 -5.09
N ARG A 153 -15.58 15.12 -5.70
CA ARG A 153 -14.95 16.08 -6.61
C ARG A 153 -14.19 15.37 -7.72
N ASN A 154 -13.69 16.12 -8.69
CA ASN A 154 -12.92 15.59 -9.80
C ASN A 154 -11.63 16.38 -9.98
N LEU A 155 -10.48 15.71 -9.81
CA LEU A 155 -9.16 16.32 -9.85
C LEU A 155 -8.79 16.88 -11.24
N GLU A 156 -9.38 16.37 -12.33
CA GLU A 156 -9.20 16.97 -13.65
C GLU A 156 -9.91 18.30 -13.78
N ALA A 157 -11.12 18.40 -13.24
CA ALA A 157 -11.87 19.65 -13.21
C ALA A 157 -11.16 20.70 -12.34
N ASP A 158 -10.54 20.27 -11.23
CA ASP A 158 -9.89 21.18 -10.28
C ASP A 158 -8.51 21.64 -10.74
N PHE A 159 -7.70 20.74 -11.31
CA PHE A 159 -6.27 20.98 -11.55
C PHE A 159 -5.83 20.74 -13.00
N GLY A 160 -6.76 20.45 -13.90
CA GLY A 160 -6.49 20.16 -15.30
C GLY A 160 -6.18 18.68 -15.58
N PRO A 161 -5.97 18.32 -16.85
CA PRO A 161 -5.98 16.94 -17.32
C PRO A 161 -4.90 16.06 -16.68
N LEU A 162 -5.24 14.80 -16.42
CA LEU A 162 -4.32 13.76 -15.97
C LEU A 162 -3.69 13.09 -17.19
N ARG A 163 -2.47 13.50 -17.55
CA ARG A 163 -1.79 13.05 -18.77
C ARG A 163 -0.86 11.87 -18.49
N GLY A 164 -1.29 10.65 -18.80
CA GLY A 164 -0.43 9.47 -18.67
C GLY A 164 -0.91 8.27 -19.48
N ASN A 165 -0.02 7.30 -19.70
CA ASN A 165 -0.28 6.15 -20.57
C ASN A 165 -1.01 4.98 -19.87
N HIS A 166 -1.10 5.01 -18.53
CA HIS A 166 -1.66 3.90 -17.75
C HIS A 166 -2.68 4.33 -16.68
N GLY A 167 -3.12 5.60 -16.65
CA GLY A 167 -4.03 6.13 -15.64
C GLY A 167 -3.44 6.21 -14.22
N LEU A 168 -4.20 6.72 -13.26
CA LEU A 168 -3.75 6.75 -11.85
C LEU A 168 -3.78 5.35 -11.23
N GLY A 169 -2.76 5.04 -10.42
CA GLY A 169 -2.75 3.85 -9.56
C GLY A 169 -2.13 4.10 -8.19
N THR A 170 -1.83 5.36 -7.88
CA THR A 170 -1.44 5.80 -6.55
C THR A 170 -2.64 5.66 -5.63
N SER A 171 -2.49 4.99 -4.48
CA SER A 171 -3.58 4.88 -3.51
C SER A 171 -3.56 6.09 -2.57
N PRO A 172 -4.73 6.65 -2.20
CA PRO A 172 -4.79 7.68 -1.16
C PRO A 172 -4.31 7.12 0.19
N VAL A 173 -3.76 8.00 1.03
CA VAL A 173 -3.32 7.65 2.38
C VAL A 173 -3.86 8.65 3.39
N LEU A 174 -4.35 8.16 4.52
CA LEU A 174 -4.92 9.01 5.56
C LEU A 174 -3.92 9.22 6.70
N ALA A 175 -3.68 10.47 7.08
CA ALA A 175 -2.89 10.88 8.24
C ALA A 175 -3.74 11.79 9.13
N GLY A 176 -4.34 11.21 10.18
CA GLY A 176 -5.34 11.93 10.98
C GLY A 176 -6.58 12.26 10.14
N ASN A 177 -6.90 13.55 10.00
CA ASN A 177 -7.99 14.02 9.11
C ASN A 177 -7.50 14.45 7.72
N THR A 178 -6.20 14.28 7.42
CA THR A 178 -5.61 14.68 6.14
C THR A 178 -5.54 13.49 5.19
N LEU A 179 -6.31 13.54 4.10
CA LEU A 179 -6.25 12.57 3.01
C LEU A 179 -5.22 13.04 1.97
N LEU A 180 -4.12 12.30 1.86
CA LEU A 180 -3.02 12.56 0.94
C LEU A 180 -3.26 11.83 -0.38
N VAL A 181 -3.17 12.55 -1.49
CA VAL A 181 -3.32 12.04 -2.85
C VAL A 181 -2.10 12.46 -3.67
N LEU A 182 -1.34 11.48 -4.14
CA LEU A 182 -0.25 11.72 -5.08
C LEU A 182 -0.77 11.62 -6.52
N VAL A 183 -0.60 12.68 -7.29
CA VAL A 183 -0.78 12.64 -8.74
C VAL A 183 0.61 12.78 -9.37
N ALA A 184 1.01 11.79 -10.16
CA ALA A 184 2.32 11.73 -10.81
C ALA A 184 2.15 11.17 -12.23
N GLN A 185 1.40 11.89 -13.07
CA GLN A 185 1.08 11.53 -14.46
C GLN A 185 1.02 12.80 -15.33
N GLY A 186 2.20 13.28 -15.76
CA GLY A 186 2.35 14.52 -16.52
C GLY A 186 2.14 15.76 -15.63
N SER A 187 0.91 15.94 -15.15
CA SER A 187 0.60 16.77 -13.98
C SER A 187 1.14 16.08 -12.74
N SER A 188 1.83 16.82 -11.87
CA SER A 188 2.62 16.23 -10.79
C SER A 188 2.56 17.04 -9.50
N TYR A 189 1.86 16.52 -8.50
CA TYR A 189 1.63 17.18 -7.22
C TYR A 189 1.27 16.18 -6.12
N LEU A 190 1.57 16.56 -4.88
CA LEU A 190 0.99 15.94 -3.69
C LEU A 190 -0.12 16.86 -3.18
N LEU A 191 -1.33 16.31 -3.07
CA LEU A 191 -2.52 17.02 -2.60
C LEU A 191 -2.86 16.53 -1.20
N ALA A 192 -3.16 17.46 -0.29
CA ALA A 192 -3.81 17.16 0.97
C ALA A 192 -5.24 17.68 0.96
N VAL A 193 -6.16 16.79 1.28
CA VAL A 193 -7.60 17.05 1.33
C VAL A 193 -8.08 16.84 2.76
N ASP A 194 -8.94 17.73 3.25
CA ASP A 194 -9.67 17.53 4.49
C ASP A 194 -10.65 16.37 4.31
N ALA A 195 -10.45 15.28 5.06
CA ALA A 195 -11.20 14.05 4.88
C ALA A 195 -12.71 14.23 5.18
N ALA A 196 -13.07 15.19 6.04
CA ALA A 196 -14.47 15.43 6.41
C ALA A 196 -15.24 16.18 5.31
N THR A 197 -14.57 17.11 4.62
CA THR A 197 -15.23 18.07 3.72
C THR A 197 -14.86 17.92 2.25
N GLY A 198 -13.78 17.22 1.93
CA GLY A 198 -13.27 17.08 0.57
C GLY A 198 -12.55 18.33 0.04
N LYS A 199 -12.34 19.35 0.87
CA LYS A 199 -11.67 20.61 0.49
C LYS A 199 -10.15 20.49 0.58
N ASP A 200 -9.46 21.27 -0.25
CA ASP A 200 -8.01 21.33 -0.22
C ASP A 200 -7.52 21.93 1.11
N LEU A 201 -6.57 21.26 1.74
CA LEU A 201 -5.78 21.82 2.84
C LEU A 201 -4.54 22.52 2.26
N TRP A 202 -3.86 21.82 1.35
CA TRP A 202 -2.72 22.35 0.59
C TRP A 202 -2.47 21.48 -0.64
N LYS A 203 -1.74 22.05 -1.60
CA LYS A 203 -1.25 21.36 -2.79
C LYS A 203 0.22 21.72 -3.00
N ALA A 204 1.07 20.72 -3.12
CA ALA A 204 2.50 20.88 -3.38
C ALA A 204 2.82 20.39 -4.80
N ASP A 205 3.01 21.33 -5.73
CA ASP A 205 3.55 21.02 -7.06
C ASP A 205 5.00 20.56 -6.93
N HIS A 206 5.31 19.46 -7.59
CA HIS A 206 6.66 18.91 -7.58
C HIS A 206 6.86 18.04 -8.82
N PRO A 207 8.04 18.06 -9.47
CA PRO A 207 8.27 17.29 -10.69
C PRO A 207 8.48 15.79 -10.42
N PHE A 208 7.51 15.11 -9.81
CA PHE A 208 7.54 13.65 -9.68
C PHE A 208 7.44 13.02 -11.07
N GLY A 209 8.32 12.05 -11.35
CA GLY A 209 8.22 11.26 -12.57
C GLY A 209 6.94 10.42 -12.64
N GLY A 210 6.58 9.94 -13.83
CA GLY A 210 5.39 9.09 -14.00
C GLY A 210 5.42 7.86 -13.08
N SER A 211 4.47 7.73 -12.15
CA SER A 211 4.50 6.65 -11.14
C SER A 211 3.12 6.22 -10.63
N TRP A 212 3.11 5.03 -10.02
CA TRP A 212 1.97 4.37 -9.37
C TRP A 212 2.28 4.03 -7.91
N THR A 213 3.32 4.63 -7.34
CA THR A 213 3.65 4.58 -5.90
C THR A 213 2.54 5.24 -5.08
N SER A 214 2.29 4.76 -3.87
CA SER A 214 1.50 5.53 -2.89
C SER A 214 2.44 6.33 -1.97
N PRO A 215 2.00 7.42 -1.34
CA PRO A 215 2.75 8.04 -0.24
C PRO A 215 2.92 7.07 0.93
N ALA A 216 3.96 7.25 1.73
CA ALA A 216 4.06 6.65 3.06
C ALA A 216 4.01 7.74 4.12
N VAL A 217 3.35 7.47 5.24
CA VAL A 217 3.32 8.40 6.38
C VAL A 217 4.23 7.85 7.47
N VAL A 218 5.24 8.62 7.83
CA VAL A 218 6.21 8.33 8.88
C VAL A 218 6.18 9.41 9.94
N THR A 219 6.74 9.12 11.12
CA THR A 219 6.91 10.11 12.18
C THR A 219 8.36 10.59 12.19
N VAL A 220 8.56 11.89 12.07
CA VAL A 220 9.86 12.57 12.17
C VAL A 220 9.76 13.58 13.31
N GLU A 221 10.61 13.44 14.33
CA GLU A 221 10.62 14.35 15.50
C GLU A 221 9.23 14.52 16.15
N GLY A 222 8.46 13.43 16.22
CA GLY A 222 7.10 13.43 16.79
C GLY A 222 6.01 14.01 15.87
N LYS A 223 6.34 14.43 14.64
CA LYS A 223 5.40 14.98 13.67
C LYS A 223 5.21 14.05 12.46
N PRO A 224 3.99 13.96 11.89
CA PRO A 224 3.77 13.18 10.68
C PRO A 224 4.39 13.84 9.45
N ALA A 225 5.12 13.06 8.66
CA ALA A 225 5.68 13.44 7.37
C ALA A 225 5.21 12.47 6.29
N ALA A 226 4.81 13.01 5.13
CA ALA A 226 4.46 12.25 3.95
C ALA A 226 5.70 12.08 3.08
N VAL A 227 6.13 10.83 2.84
CA VAL A 227 7.24 10.50 1.96
C VAL A 227 6.72 9.94 0.64
N VAL A 228 7.17 10.52 -0.46
CA VAL A 228 6.87 10.09 -1.83
C VAL A 228 8.17 9.60 -2.46
N SER A 229 8.10 8.48 -3.21
CA SER A 229 9.24 7.94 -3.98
C SER A 229 8.80 7.68 -5.41
N SER A 230 9.28 8.49 -6.34
CA SER A 230 8.84 8.52 -7.73
C SER A 230 10.05 8.64 -8.68
N PRO A 231 9.99 8.24 -9.96
CA PRO A 231 11.16 8.30 -10.83
C PRO A 231 11.87 9.64 -10.80
N GLY A 232 13.19 9.59 -10.59
CA GLY A 232 14.05 10.75 -10.41
C GLY A 232 14.33 11.09 -8.94
N LEU A 233 13.40 10.84 -8.00
CA LEU A 233 13.54 11.34 -6.63
C LEU A 233 12.73 10.61 -5.55
N ALA A 234 13.11 10.84 -4.29
CA ALA A 234 12.23 10.71 -3.15
C ALA A 234 12.20 12.03 -2.37
N ALA A 235 11.05 12.40 -1.83
CA ALA A 235 10.89 13.63 -1.07
C ALA A 235 9.94 13.44 0.11
N ALA A 236 10.17 14.20 1.18
CA ALA A 236 9.23 14.30 2.29
C ALA A 236 8.59 15.66 2.39
N PHE A 237 7.34 15.68 2.82
CA PHE A 237 6.52 16.85 3.02
C PHE A 237 5.90 16.81 4.40
N ASP A 238 5.86 17.95 5.07
CA ASP A 238 5.11 18.09 6.31
C ASP A 238 3.60 17.89 6.04
N VAL A 239 2.94 17.00 6.78
CA VAL A 239 1.53 16.65 6.51
C VAL A 239 0.58 17.81 6.79
N ALA A 240 0.90 18.70 7.72
CA ALA A 240 0.01 19.80 8.10
C ALA A 240 0.08 20.97 7.10
N THR A 241 1.27 21.24 6.57
CA THR A 241 1.55 22.46 5.78
C THR A 241 1.86 22.21 4.31
N GLY A 242 2.22 20.99 3.93
CA GLY A 242 2.70 20.67 2.58
C GLY A 242 4.12 21.16 2.30
N ALA A 243 4.82 21.72 3.29
CA ALA A 243 6.18 22.19 3.12
C ALA A 243 7.14 21.01 2.84
N LYS A 244 7.92 21.10 1.75
CA LYS A 244 8.96 20.10 1.45
C LYS A 244 10.04 20.17 2.53
N GLN A 245 10.27 19.06 3.21
CA GLN A 245 11.27 18.92 4.26
C GLN A 245 12.63 18.53 3.67
N TRP A 246 12.64 17.63 2.70
CA TRP A 246 13.85 17.17 2.04
C TRP A 246 13.58 16.49 0.72
N GLU A 247 14.65 16.29 -0.05
CA GLU A 247 14.65 15.54 -1.31
C GLU A 247 15.95 14.72 -1.45
N LEU A 248 15.83 13.54 -2.06
CA LEU A 248 16.90 12.68 -2.50
C LEU A 248 16.71 12.42 -4.00
N GLY A 249 17.55 13.04 -4.83
CA GLY A 249 17.51 12.87 -6.28
C GLY A 249 18.30 11.65 -6.78
N GLY A 250 18.26 11.44 -8.10
CA GLY A 250 19.06 10.42 -8.79
C GLY A 250 18.51 8.99 -8.64
N LEU A 251 17.25 8.85 -8.25
CA LEU A 251 16.59 7.54 -8.17
C LEU A 251 16.02 7.14 -9.53
N THR A 252 16.14 5.86 -9.83
CA THR A 252 15.69 5.20 -11.07
C THR A 252 14.84 4.00 -10.67
N GLY A 253 13.94 3.52 -11.54
CA GLY A 253 13.18 2.28 -11.33
C GLY A 253 12.15 2.27 -10.17
N ASN A 254 12.03 3.35 -9.40
CA ASN A 254 11.09 3.53 -8.30
C ASN A 254 9.70 4.00 -8.82
N THR A 255 9.13 3.24 -9.75
CA THR A 255 7.89 3.58 -10.48
C THR A 255 6.62 3.08 -9.80
N VAL A 256 6.66 1.95 -9.11
CA VAL A 256 5.46 1.25 -8.57
C VAL A 256 5.56 0.99 -7.08
N ALA A 257 6.71 0.48 -6.61
CA ALA A 257 6.89 0.08 -5.22
C ALA A 257 6.78 1.28 -4.26
N THR A 258 5.94 1.12 -3.24
CA THR A 258 5.66 2.13 -2.22
C THR A 258 6.72 2.06 -1.09
N PRO A 259 7.16 3.21 -0.54
CA PRO A 259 8.07 3.22 0.61
C PRO A 259 7.52 2.40 1.79
N THR A 260 8.41 1.72 2.52
CA THR A 260 8.03 0.79 3.60
C THR A 260 8.77 1.10 4.89
N PRO A 261 8.05 1.36 6.00
CA PRO A 261 8.68 1.58 7.30
C PRO A 261 9.52 0.38 7.75
N ALA A 262 10.67 0.66 8.36
CA ALA A 262 11.64 -0.34 8.81
C ALA A 262 12.34 0.16 10.10
N GLY A 263 11.61 0.21 11.21
CA GLY A 263 12.10 0.84 12.44
C GLY A 263 12.26 2.35 12.27
N ASP A 264 13.47 2.87 12.46
CA ASP A 264 13.85 4.26 12.22
C ASP A 264 14.16 4.55 10.74
N LEU A 265 14.24 3.52 9.92
CA LEU A 265 14.48 3.61 8.48
C LEU A 265 13.18 3.56 7.68
N LEU A 266 13.28 4.00 6.43
CA LEU A 266 12.25 3.84 5.42
C LEU A 266 12.90 3.24 4.16
N VAL A 267 12.47 2.04 3.77
CA VAL A 267 12.97 1.36 2.56
C VAL A 267 12.17 1.83 1.35
N LEU A 268 12.86 2.44 0.39
CA LEU A 268 12.33 2.84 -0.91
C LEU A 268 12.56 1.70 -1.90
N GLY A 269 11.47 1.13 -2.42
CA GLY A 269 11.55 0.05 -3.40
C GLY A 269 11.89 0.56 -4.80
N SER A 270 12.71 -0.18 -5.54
CA SER A 270 13.01 0.12 -6.94
C SER A 270 13.37 -1.15 -7.72
N SER A 271 13.03 -1.18 -9.00
CA SER A 271 13.49 -2.22 -9.93
C SER A 271 14.96 -2.05 -10.33
N ASP A 272 15.57 -0.91 -9.99
CA ASP A 272 17.01 -0.68 -10.09
C ASP A 272 17.64 -0.84 -8.70
N ARG A 273 18.60 -1.76 -8.62
CA ARG A 273 19.33 -2.10 -7.40
C ARG A 273 19.99 -0.89 -6.75
N ALA A 274 20.59 0.00 -7.53
CA ALA A 274 21.25 1.19 -6.99
C ALA A 274 20.24 2.15 -6.35
N SER A 275 18.97 2.06 -6.73
CA SER A 275 17.89 2.94 -6.27
C SER A 275 16.93 2.27 -5.27
N GLN A 276 17.10 0.97 -4.96
CA GLN A 276 16.50 0.38 -3.78
C GLN A 276 17.34 0.77 -2.56
N VAL A 277 16.82 1.67 -1.74
CA VAL A 277 17.60 2.33 -0.69
C VAL A 277 16.82 2.40 0.61
N ALA A 278 17.51 2.39 1.74
CA ALA A 278 16.92 2.83 3.00
C ALA A 278 17.36 4.24 3.31
N VAL A 279 16.41 5.06 3.73
CA VAL A 279 16.66 6.42 4.20
C VAL A 279 16.31 6.57 5.67
N ARG A 280 17.03 7.46 6.37
CA ARG A 280 16.66 8.01 7.68
C ARG A 280 15.83 9.26 7.46
N PRO A 281 14.49 9.24 7.63
CA PRO A 281 13.65 10.36 7.23
C PRO A 281 13.97 11.66 7.95
N GLY A 282 14.38 11.60 9.22
CA GLY A 282 14.76 12.75 10.03
C GLY A 282 16.23 13.16 9.98
N ALA A 283 17.08 12.47 9.21
CA ALA A 283 18.49 12.79 9.16
C ALA A 283 18.79 13.98 8.22
N LYS A 284 19.99 14.55 8.39
CA LYS A 284 20.57 15.53 7.45
C LYS A 284 20.86 14.88 6.10
N ALA A 285 21.08 15.69 5.06
CA ALA A 285 21.18 15.20 3.68
C ALA A 285 22.33 14.21 3.46
N ASP A 286 23.50 14.44 4.06
CA ASP A 286 24.70 13.61 4.00
C ASP A 286 24.57 12.28 4.75
N GLU A 287 23.69 12.21 5.75
CA GLU A 287 23.43 11.00 6.55
C GLU A 287 22.11 10.30 6.17
N ARG A 288 21.38 10.87 5.20
CA ARG A 288 20.02 10.44 4.83
C ARG A 288 19.99 9.03 4.29
N VAL A 289 20.93 8.67 3.44
CA VAL A 289 21.03 7.31 2.89
C VAL A 289 21.70 6.42 3.93
N ALA A 290 20.96 5.47 4.48
CA ALA A 290 21.50 4.48 5.40
C ALA A 290 22.26 3.40 4.65
N TRP A 291 21.68 2.90 3.57
CA TRP A 291 22.29 1.93 2.68
C TRP A 291 21.61 1.94 1.33
N ARG A 292 22.30 1.38 0.32
CA ARG A 292 21.75 1.02 -0.98
C ARG A 292 21.83 -0.49 -1.14
N SER A 293 20.83 -1.07 -1.78
CA SER A 293 20.73 -2.53 -1.95
C SER A 293 21.91 -3.06 -2.76
N ALA A 294 22.51 -4.16 -2.30
CA ALA A 294 23.54 -4.88 -3.04
C ALA A 294 22.96 -5.91 -4.03
N GLU A 295 21.74 -6.41 -3.76
CA GLU A 295 21.14 -7.50 -4.53
C GLU A 295 19.66 -7.27 -4.81
N GLY A 296 18.87 -7.10 -3.75
CA GLY A 296 17.41 -7.00 -3.79
C GLY A 296 16.89 -5.83 -4.61
N VAL A 297 15.77 -6.07 -5.29
CA VAL A 297 15.01 -5.09 -6.07
C VAL A 297 13.51 -5.36 -5.89
N SER A 298 12.71 -4.33 -6.05
CA SER A 298 11.24 -4.37 -6.00
C SER A 298 10.68 -3.91 -7.33
N SER A 299 9.97 -4.80 -8.05
CA SER A 299 9.35 -4.43 -9.33
C SER A 299 7.92 -3.90 -9.16
N PHE A 300 6.99 -4.74 -8.69
CA PHE A 300 5.58 -4.38 -8.54
C PHE A 300 5.17 -4.40 -7.07
N GLY A 301 5.41 -5.53 -6.39
CA GLY A 301 5.28 -5.62 -4.94
C GLY A 301 6.25 -4.69 -4.21
N SER A 302 5.73 -3.96 -3.23
CA SER A 302 6.56 -3.12 -2.35
C SER A 302 7.40 -3.99 -1.42
N PRO A 303 8.56 -3.51 -0.94
CA PRO A 303 9.31 -4.20 0.10
C PRO A 303 8.45 -4.48 1.33
N LEU A 304 8.78 -5.51 2.09
CA LEU A 304 8.18 -5.82 3.38
C LEU A 304 9.30 -5.89 4.42
N VAL A 305 9.05 -5.38 5.62
CA VAL A 305 9.90 -5.65 6.79
C VAL A 305 9.06 -6.36 7.84
N TYR A 306 9.47 -7.57 8.22
CA TYR A 306 8.79 -8.40 9.19
C TYR A 306 9.77 -9.03 10.17
N GLY A 307 9.58 -8.75 11.46
CA GLY A 307 10.55 -9.13 12.49
C GLY A 307 11.92 -8.51 12.21
N LYS A 308 12.95 -9.35 12.13
CA LYS A 308 14.34 -8.93 11.87
C LYS A 308 14.74 -8.95 10.39
N TYR A 309 13.80 -9.24 9.48
CA TYR A 309 14.09 -9.49 8.06
C TYR A 309 13.30 -8.55 7.16
N GLY A 310 13.94 -8.13 6.07
CA GLY A 310 13.34 -7.42 4.95
C GLY A 310 13.19 -8.34 3.76
N PHE A 311 12.18 -8.11 2.92
CA PHE A 311 11.87 -8.91 1.75
C PHE A 311 11.57 -7.99 0.56
N SER A 312 12.14 -8.31 -0.60
CA SER A 312 11.85 -7.64 -1.88
C SER A 312 11.67 -8.69 -2.97
N VAL A 313 10.88 -8.38 -4.00
CA VAL A 313 10.60 -9.32 -5.09
C VAL A 313 10.87 -8.67 -6.44
N SER A 314 11.76 -9.30 -7.21
CA SER A 314 12.09 -8.85 -8.56
C SER A 314 10.95 -9.11 -9.54
N ARG A 315 11.05 -8.51 -10.74
CA ARG A 315 10.07 -8.72 -11.81
C ARG A 315 9.89 -10.20 -12.16
N ASP A 316 10.98 -10.97 -12.12
CA ASP A 316 11.01 -12.38 -12.51
C ASP A 316 10.66 -13.34 -11.36
N GLY A 317 10.16 -12.81 -10.24
CA GLY A 317 9.73 -13.61 -9.10
C GLY A 317 10.86 -14.12 -8.22
N VAL A 318 12.01 -13.45 -8.19
CA VAL A 318 13.07 -13.76 -7.20
C VAL A 318 12.80 -12.96 -5.94
N ALA A 319 12.50 -13.64 -4.84
CA ALA A 319 12.42 -13.05 -3.52
C ALA A 319 13.83 -12.95 -2.93
N VAL A 320 14.20 -11.78 -2.43
CA VAL A 320 15.45 -11.55 -1.68
C VAL A 320 15.09 -11.18 -0.25
N CYS A 321 15.59 -11.97 0.69
CA CYS A 321 15.61 -11.66 2.10
C CYS A 321 16.87 -10.86 2.43
N PHE A 322 16.73 -9.78 3.18
CA PHE A 322 17.84 -8.90 3.55
C PHE A 322 17.74 -8.46 5.01
N ASP A 323 18.86 -8.02 5.58
CA ASP A 323 18.88 -7.32 6.87
C ASP A 323 18.37 -5.87 6.67
N PRO A 324 17.24 -5.47 7.28
CA PRO A 324 16.68 -4.12 7.12
C PRO A 324 17.62 -2.99 7.56
N ALA A 325 18.53 -3.25 8.51
CA ALA A 325 19.42 -2.23 9.04
C ALA A 325 20.62 -1.97 8.12
N THR A 326 21.05 -2.97 7.34
CA THR A 326 22.29 -2.90 6.53
C THR A 326 22.06 -3.06 5.03
N GLY A 327 20.90 -3.55 4.61
CA GLY A 327 20.59 -3.88 3.21
C GLY A 327 21.32 -5.11 2.68
N LYS A 328 22.09 -5.82 3.52
CA LYS A 328 22.82 -7.02 3.13
C LYS A 328 21.86 -8.17 2.87
N SER A 329 22.06 -8.85 1.74
CA SER A 329 21.34 -10.07 1.40
C SER A 329 21.61 -11.16 2.45
N VAL A 330 20.55 -11.87 2.82
CA VAL A 330 20.60 -13.05 3.69
C VAL A 330 20.46 -14.30 2.82
N TRP A 331 19.46 -14.30 1.94
CA TRP A 331 19.23 -15.34 0.95
C TRP A 331 18.37 -14.80 -0.19
N ASP A 332 18.42 -15.48 -1.33
CA ASP A 332 17.43 -15.37 -2.39
C ASP A 332 16.67 -16.69 -2.61
N HIS A 333 15.49 -16.59 -3.19
CA HIS A 333 14.66 -17.74 -3.54
C HIS A 333 13.78 -17.43 -4.74
N ARG A 334 13.73 -18.33 -5.72
CA ARG A 334 12.83 -18.21 -6.87
C ARG A 334 11.43 -18.67 -6.48
N LEU A 335 10.51 -17.71 -6.38
CA LEU A 335 9.09 -17.98 -6.18
C LEU A 335 8.46 -18.61 -7.43
N PRO A 336 7.28 -19.25 -7.30
CA PRO A 336 6.53 -19.78 -8.44
C PRO A 336 6.11 -18.74 -9.49
N GLY A 337 6.27 -17.45 -9.21
CA GLY A 337 5.99 -16.36 -10.16
C GLY A 337 6.26 -14.97 -9.60
N SER A 338 6.06 -13.96 -10.45
CA SER A 338 6.17 -12.54 -10.08
C SER A 338 5.10 -12.14 -9.07
N CYS A 339 5.42 -11.28 -8.10
CA CYS A 339 4.46 -10.71 -7.15
C CYS A 339 4.02 -9.32 -7.59
N TRP A 340 2.75 -9.20 -7.97
CA TRP A 340 2.11 -7.90 -8.27
C TRP A 340 1.47 -7.30 -7.02
N ALA A 341 0.89 -8.14 -6.16
CA ALA A 341 0.58 -7.77 -4.79
C ALA A 341 1.87 -7.65 -3.96
N SER A 342 1.87 -6.75 -2.98
CA SER A 342 2.97 -6.69 -2.01
C SER A 342 2.92 -7.90 -1.07
N PRO A 343 4.08 -8.44 -0.62
CA PRO A 343 4.10 -9.48 0.40
C PRO A 343 3.42 -9.01 1.69
N VAL A 344 2.86 -9.95 2.45
CA VAL A 344 2.22 -9.68 3.74
C VAL A 344 2.96 -10.40 4.87
N GLY A 345 3.16 -9.72 6.00
CA GLY A 345 3.73 -10.29 7.22
C GLY A 345 2.69 -10.39 8.35
N GLY A 346 2.63 -11.53 9.02
CA GLY A 346 1.69 -11.74 10.12
C GLY A 346 1.69 -13.19 10.62
N ALA A 347 1.20 -13.42 11.84
CA ALA A 347 1.10 -14.77 12.43
C ALA A 347 2.38 -15.64 12.30
N GLY A 348 3.57 -15.03 12.41
CA GLY A 348 4.86 -15.71 12.33
C GLY A 348 5.35 -16.05 10.92
N HIS A 349 4.68 -15.57 9.86
CA HIS A 349 4.97 -15.95 8.48
C HIS A 349 4.98 -14.74 7.53
N VAL A 350 5.59 -14.95 6.37
CA VAL A 350 5.55 -14.04 5.21
C VAL A 350 4.84 -14.73 4.06
N TYR A 351 3.90 -14.03 3.44
CA TYR A 351 3.05 -14.55 2.38
C TYR A 351 3.37 -13.83 1.06
N PHE A 352 3.84 -14.58 0.08
CA PHE A 352 4.15 -14.08 -1.26
C PHE A 352 3.06 -14.49 -2.24
N PHE A 353 2.12 -13.58 -2.50
CA PHE A 353 1.04 -13.78 -3.47
C PHE A 353 1.57 -13.49 -4.89
N THR A 354 1.77 -14.53 -5.68
CA THR A 354 2.17 -14.37 -7.08
C THR A 354 0.99 -13.92 -7.93
N LYS A 355 1.27 -13.21 -9.02
CA LYS A 355 0.25 -12.67 -9.92
C LYS A 355 -0.68 -13.74 -10.48
N ASP A 356 -0.20 -14.98 -10.65
CA ASP A 356 -0.96 -16.08 -11.26
C ASP A 356 -1.70 -16.97 -10.23
N GLY A 357 -1.87 -16.46 -9.00
CA GLY A 357 -2.72 -17.08 -7.98
C GLY A 357 -2.05 -18.17 -7.15
N VAL A 358 -0.73 -18.38 -7.31
CA VAL A 358 0.07 -19.22 -6.40
C VAL A 358 0.55 -18.37 -5.24
N THR A 359 0.52 -18.88 -4.01
CA THR A 359 1.05 -18.20 -2.83
C THR A 359 2.07 -19.08 -2.12
N ALA A 360 3.29 -18.58 -1.96
CA ALA A 360 4.30 -19.22 -1.12
C ALA A 360 4.21 -18.64 0.30
N VAL A 361 4.16 -19.53 1.30
CA VAL A 361 4.17 -19.18 2.72
C VAL A 361 5.55 -19.51 3.27
N VAL A 362 6.23 -18.50 3.78
CA VAL A 362 7.63 -18.59 4.21
C VAL A 362 7.71 -18.27 5.69
N LYS A 363 8.43 -19.10 6.44
CA LYS A 363 8.80 -18.76 7.81
C LYS A 363 10.06 -17.89 7.77
N PRO A 364 10.04 -16.67 8.33
CA PRO A 364 11.17 -15.76 8.28
C PRO A 364 12.35 -16.34 9.05
N GLY A 365 13.52 -16.42 8.40
CA GLY A 365 14.70 -17.09 8.95
C GLY A 365 15.96 -16.83 8.12
N PRO A 366 17.12 -17.36 8.55
CA PRO A 366 18.38 -17.22 7.83
C PRO A 366 18.41 -18.05 6.53
N GLU A 367 17.39 -18.86 6.28
CA GLU A 367 17.19 -19.67 5.07
C GLU A 367 15.73 -19.55 4.60
N PRO A 368 15.44 -19.80 3.32
CA PRO A 368 14.06 -19.77 2.79
C PRO A 368 13.27 -21.03 3.18
N GLU A 369 12.71 -21.06 4.40
CA GLU A 369 11.84 -22.14 4.86
C GLU A 369 10.41 -21.97 4.30
N ILE A 370 10.13 -22.62 3.16
CA ILE A 370 8.78 -22.67 2.57
C ILE A 370 7.93 -23.69 3.33
N VAL A 371 6.92 -23.22 4.07
CA VAL A 371 6.05 -24.07 4.89
C VAL A 371 4.77 -24.51 4.16
N ALA A 372 4.40 -23.80 3.10
CA ALA A 372 3.30 -24.16 2.21
C ALA A 372 3.39 -23.44 0.86
N GLU A 373 2.88 -24.09 -0.18
CA GLU A 373 2.54 -23.48 -1.46
C GLU A 373 1.06 -23.74 -1.76
N ASN A 374 0.32 -22.68 -2.04
CA ASN A 374 -1.12 -22.72 -2.17
C ASN A 374 -1.57 -22.15 -3.51
N ARG A 375 -2.76 -22.54 -3.97
CA ARG A 375 -3.33 -22.04 -5.22
C ARG A 375 -4.76 -21.56 -5.01
N LEU A 376 -5.07 -20.36 -5.49
CA LEU A 376 -6.42 -19.81 -5.51
C LEU A 376 -7.28 -20.48 -6.60
N PRO A 377 -8.61 -20.54 -6.41
CA PRO A 377 -9.52 -20.96 -7.47
C PRO A 377 -9.60 -19.93 -8.61
N GLY A 378 -10.00 -20.41 -9.79
CA GLY A 378 -10.29 -19.56 -10.94
C GLY A 378 -9.08 -19.13 -11.76
N ARG A 379 -9.31 -18.17 -12.65
CA ARG A 379 -8.30 -17.56 -13.52
C ARG A 379 -8.36 -16.05 -13.30
N GLY A 380 -7.22 -15.41 -13.12
CA GLY A 380 -7.16 -13.97 -12.87
C GLY A 380 -5.81 -13.57 -12.31
N ARG A 381 -5.55 -12.26 -12.28
CA ARG A 381 -4.32 -11.73 -11.70
C ARG A 381 -4.54 -11.24 -10.29
N VAL A 382 -3.63 -11.59 -9.38
CA VAL A 382 -3.64 -11.08 -8.01
C VAL A 382 -2.97 -9.71 -7.96
N TYR A 383 -3.75 -8.67 -7.65
CA TYR A 383 -3.25 -7.29 -7.52
C TYR A 383 -3.10 -6.84 -6.06
N GLY A 384 -3.89 -7.43 -5.17
CA GLY A 384 -3.99 -6.97 -3.81
C GLY A 384 -4.65 -7.98 -2.89
N VAL A 385 -4.34 -7.85 -1.61
CA VAL A 385 -4.83 -8.73 -0.55
C VAL A 385 -5.19 -7.90 0.69
N ALA A 386 -6.11 -8.42 1.48
CA ALA A 386 -6.31 -8.01 2.87
C ALA A 386 -6.09 -9.19 3.80
N ALA A 387 -5.48 -8.94 4.95
CA ALA A 387 -5.21 -9.94 5.97
C ALA A 387 -5.88 -9.53 7.28
N VAL A 388 -6.82 -10.36 7.74
CA VAL A 388 -7.55 -10.19 8.99
C VAL A 388 -7.53 -11.50 9.77
N GLU A 389 -8.00 -11.47 11.02
CA GLU A 389 -8.02 -12.67 11.88
C GLU A 389 -8.67 -13.86 11.16
N GLY A 390 -7.91 -14.95 11.09
CA GLY A 390 -8.34 -16.21 10.48
C GLY A 390 -8.47 -16.21 8.96
N ALA A 391 -8.20 -15.10 8.25
CA ALA A 391 -8.53 -15.02 6.83
C ALA A 391 -7.65 -14.08 5.98
N PHE A 392 -7.55 -14.44 4.69
CA PHE A 392 -7.17 -13.52 3.63
C PHE A 392 -8.36 -13.23 2.71
N LEU A 393 -8.46 -11.99 2.25
CA LEU A 393 -9.30 -11.61 1.12
C LEU A 393 -8.36 -11.37 -0.06
N VAL A 394 -8.51 -12.14 -1.13
CA VAL A 394 -7.62 -12.05 -2.29
C VAL A 394 -8.40 -11.70 -3.55
N ARG A 395 -8.03 -10.59 -4.19
CA ARG A 395 -8.67 -10.06 -5.40
C ARG A 395 -7.99 -10.62 -6.65
N THR A 396 -8.75 -11.20 -7.56
CA THR A 396 -8.28 -11.82 -8.82
C THR A 396 -8.89 -11.14 -10.06
N GLY A 397 -8.84 -9.82 -10.13
CA GLY A 397 -9.38 -9.07 -11.26
C GLY A 397 -10.90 -8.92 -11.21
N SER A 398 -11.67 -9.95 -11.58
CA SER A 398 -13.15 -9.93 -11.51
C SER A 398 -13.73 -10.63 -10.29
N ALA A 399 -13.00 -11.55 -9.65
CA ALA A 399 -13.47 -12.27 -8.45
C ALA A 399 -12.78 -11.81 -7.14
N LEU A 400 -13.43 -12.04 -6.01
CA LEU A 400 -12.86 -11.89 -4.67
C LEU A 400 -13.03 -13.21 -3.90
N HIS A 401 -11.94 -13.69 -3.31
CA HIS A 401 -11.90 -14.95 -2.57
C HIS A 401 -11.64 -14.68 -1.10
N LYS A 402 -12.39 -15.33 -0.21
CA LYS A 402 -12.04 -15.41 1.21
C LYS A 402 -11.41 -16.76 1.51
N VAL A 403 -10.10 -16.74 1.76
CA VAL A 403 -9.32 -17.88 2.22
C VAL A 403 -9.35 -17.90 3.75
N VAL A 404 -9.60 -19.04 4.37
CA VAL A 404 -9.73 -19.18 5.84
C VAL A 404 -8.79 -20.24 6.41
N GLY A 405 -8.41 -20.09 7.67
CA GLY A 405 -7.69 -21.12 8.41
C GLY A 405 -8.62 -22.30 8.77
N LYS A 406 -8.02 -23.43 9.15
CA LYS A 406 -8.75 -24.53 9.79
C LYS A 406 -9.07 -24.22 11.24
#